data_AF-A0A383F6C3-F1
#
_entry.id   AF-A0A383F6C3-F1
#
_cell.length_a   1.000
_cell.length_b   1.000
_cell.length_c   1.000
_cell.angle_alpha   90.00
_cell.angle_beta   90.00
_cell.angle_gamma   90.00
#
_symmetry.space_group_name_H-M   'P 1'
#
loop_
_entity.id
_entity.type
_entity.pdbx_description
1 polymer ?
#
loop_
_entity_poly.entity_id
_entity_poly.type
_entity_poly.pdbx_seq_one_letter_code
_entity_poly.pdbx_strand_id
1 'polypeptide(L)'
;MVEIRRWLHQHPEVGFNEHETSKYCQDYMMALGYEIHSTEPMKTGFYCNYGKGNGPTLAVRCDLDALPIQEINTVDYCSVNS
;
A
#
# COMPACT_ATOMS: atom_id res chain seq x y z
N MET A 1 5.15 -12.19 4.75
CA MET A 1 4.11 -11.71 3.79
C MET A 1 2.69 -11.84 4.32
N VAL A 2 2.31 -12.94 5.00
CA VAL A 2 0.95 -13.09 5.58
C VAL A 2 0.62 -11.96 6.57
N GLU A 3 1.57 -11.57 7.41
CA GLU A 3 1.40 -10.51 8.40
C GLU A 3 1.05 -9.16 7.76
N ILE A 4 1.78 -8.75 6.72
CA ILE A 4 1.50 -7.53 5.93
C ILE A 4 0.07 -7.56 5.40
N ARG A 5 -0.32 -8.66 4.76
CA ARG A 5 -1.68 -8.80 4.21
C ARG A 5 -2.76 -8.72 5.30
N ARG A 6 -2.52 -9.30 6.48
CA ARG A 6 -3.46 -9.23 7.59
C ARG A 6 -3.54 -7.83 8.18
N TRP A 7 -2.40 -7.16 8.33
CA TRP A 7 -2.37 -5.77 8.79
C TRP A 7 -3.14 -4.85 7.83
N LEU A 8 -2.89 -4.94 6.52
CA LEU A 8 -3.61 -4.16 5.51
C LEU A 8 -5.12 -4.46 5.50
N HIS A 9 -5.52 -5.73 5.65
CA HIS A 9 -6.93 -6.11 5.73
C HIS A 9 -7.61 -5.53 6.97
N GLN A 10 -6.91 -5.48 8.11
CA GLN A 10 -7.47 -4.91 9.33
C GLN A 10 -7.64 -3.39 9.25
N HIS A 11 -6.84 -2.68 8.45
CA HIS A 11 -6.84 -1.22 8.36
C HIS A 11 -7.24 -0.74 6.95
N PRO A 12 -8.49 -1.02 6.50
CA PRO A 12 -8.92 -0.56 5.18
C PRO A 12 -9.09 0.96 5.16
N GLU A 13 -8.67 1.60 4.07
CA GLU A 13 -8.90 3.02 3.80
C GLU A 13 -9.47 3.18 2.38
N VAL A 14 -10.45 4.07 2.21
CA VAL A 14 -11.28 4.12 0.99
C VAL A 14 -10.89 5.28 0.09
N GLY A 15 -10.53 4.95 -1.16
CA GLY A 15 -10.03 5.90 -2.16
C GLY A 15 -8.94 6.79 -1.55
N PHE A 16 -8.67 7.95 -2.16
CA PHE A 16 -7.60 8.94 -1.89
C PHE A 16 -7.26 9.37 -0.43
N ASN A 17 -7.80 8.70 0.58
CA ASN A 17 -7.55 8.83 2.01
C ASN A 17 -6.73 7.64 2.58
N GLU A 18 -6.02 6.85 1.76
CA GLU A 18 -5.17 5.72 2.18
C GLU A 18 -3.87 6.16 2.89
N HIS A 19 -3.97 7.02 3.89
CA HIS A 19 -2.82 7.64 4.54
C HIS A 19 -1.97 6.64 5.34
N GLU A 20 -2.60 5.83 6.18
CA GLU A 20 -1.91 4.84 7.01
C GLU A 20 -1.41 3.65 6.17
N THR A 21 -2.22 3.21 5.20
CA THR A 21 -1.90 2.15 4.25
C THR A 21 -0.72 2.53 3.38
N SER A 22 -0.74 3.75 2.82
CA SER A 22 0.36 4.28 2.03
C SER A 22 1.62 4.40 2.88
N LYS A 23 1.52 4.97 4.07
CA LYS A 23 2.65 5.10 5.00
C LYS A 23 3.27 3.75 5.34
N TYR A 24 2.45 2.76 5.69
CA TYR A 24 2.91 1.42 6.02
C TYR A 24 3.70 0.79 4.86
N CYS A 25 3.16 0.88 3.64
CA CYS A 25 3.83 0.33 2.45
C CYS A 25 5.13 1.09 2.12
N GLN A 26 5.14 2.42 2.26
CA GLN A 26 6.35 3.23 2.07
C GLN A 26 7.43 2.86 3.10
N ASP A 27 7.09 2.79 4.39
CA ASP A 27 8.01 2.45 5.47
C ASP A 27 8.61 1.03 5.26
N TYR A 28 7.78 0.07 4.83
CA TYR A 28 8.24 -1.29 4.49
C TYR A 28 9.22 -1.28 3.32
N MET A 29 8.94 -0.52 2.25
CA MET A 29 9.82 -0.42 1.08
C MET A 29 11.13 0.31 1.40
N MET A 30 11.09 1.37 2.23
CA MET A 30 12.30 2.02 2.74
C MET A 30 13.16 1.07 3.57
N ALA A 31 12.54 0.24 4.42
CA ALA A 31 13.27 -0.77 5.21
C ALA A 31 13.95 -1.84 4.33
N LEU A 32 13.44 -2.09 3.13
CA LEU A 32 14.07 -2.95 2.12
C LEU A 32 15.16 -2.23 1.30
N GLY A 33 15.40 -0.94 1.55
CA GLY A 33 16.42 -0.14 0.89
C GLY A 33 15.96 0.52 -0.42
N TYR A 34 14.66 0.60 -0.67
CA TYR A 34 14.14 1.34 -1.83
C TYR A 34 14.03 2.83 -1.53
N GLU A 35 14.38 3.64 -2.52
CA GLU A 35 14.04 5.06 -2.55
C GLU A 35 12.57 5.22 -2.96
N ILE A 36 11.82 5.96 -2.14
CA ILE A 36 10.40 6.24 -2.37
C ILE A 36 10.26 7.57 -3.07
N HIS A 37 9.51 7.55 -4.16
CA HIS A 37 9.12 8.75 -4.89
C HIS A 37 7.60 8.95 -4.74
N SER A 38 7.23 10.09 -4.16
CA SER A 38 5.86 10.57 -4.07
C SER A 38 5.82 12.06 -4.39
N THR A 39 4.70 12.54 -4.92
CA THR A 39 4.50 13.96 -5.26
C THR A 39 3.13 14.41 -4.77
N GLU A 40 2.95 15.71 -4.51
CA GLU A 40 1.67 16.28 -4.05
C GLU A 40 0.45 15.81 -4.89
N PRO A 41 0.49 15.77 -6.24
CA PRO A 41 -0.63 15.30 -7.04
C PRO A 41 -1.00 13.82 -6.83
N MET A 42 -0.06 12.99 -6.36
CA MET A 42 -0.29 11.56 -6.12
C MET A 42 -1.05 11.31 -4.82
N LYS A 43 -1.11 12.29 -3.91
CA LYS A 43 -1.71 12.20 -2.58
C LYS A 43 -1.14 11.04 -1.75
N THR A 44 -1.71 9.86 -1.89
CA THR A 44 -1.36 8.62 -1.18
C THR A 44 -0.58 7.64 -2.08
N GLY A 45 -0.50 7.89 -3.38
CA GLY A 45 0.29 7.08 -4.30
C GLY A 45 1.79 7.31 -4.16
N PHE A 46 2.58 6.26 -4.39
CA PHE A 46 4.04 6.32 -4.45
C PHE A 46 4.57 5.28 -5.46
N TYR A 47 5.84 5.41 -5.85
CA TYR A 47 6.55 4.38 -6.60
C TYR A 47 8.00 4.27 -6.14
N CYS A 48 8.65 3.16 -6.48
CA CYS A 48 10.07 2.93 -6.28
C CYS A 48 10.68 2.35 -7.56
N ASN A 49 11.95 2.67 -7.80
CA ASN A 49 12.71 2.10 -8.92
C ASN A 49 13.61 0.96 -8.44
N TYR A 50 13.81 -0.04 -9.30
CA TYR A 50 14.77 -1.11 -9.09
C TYR A 50 15.67 -1.27 -10.31
N GLY A 51 16.98 -1.35 -10.09
CA GLY A 51 17.98 -1.56 -11.14
C GLY A 51 18.72 -0.29 -11.57
N LYS A 52 19.57 -0.42 -12.60
CA LYS A 52 20.54 0.61 -13.02
C LYS A 52 20.09 1.44 -14.24
N GLY A 53 18.93 1.17 -14.81
CA GLY A 53 18.38 1.92 -15.96
C GLY A 53 19.02 1.62 -17.33
N ASN A 54 19.92 0.63 -17.43
CA ASN A 54 20.62 0.29 -18.69
C ASN A 54 19.86 -0.72 -19.56
N GLY A 55 18.53 -0.59 -19.66
CA GLY A 55 17.69 -1.55 -20.37
C GLY A 55 16.21 -1.11 -20.43
N PRO A 56 15.33 -1.96 -20.97
CA PRO A 56 13.90 -1.68 -21.00
C PRO A 56 13.33 -1.59 -19.58
N THR A 57 12.36 -0.70 -19.39
CA THR A 57 11.65 -0.50 -18.11
C THR A 57 10.35 -1.29 -18.10
N LEU A 58 10.11 -2.03 -17.00
CA LEU A 58 8.84 -2.69 -16.71
C LEU A 58 8.21 -2.07 -15.46
N ALA A 59 6.93 -1.72 -15.54
CA ALA A 59 6.15 -1.24 -14.40
C ALA A 59 5.28 -2.36 -13.83
N VAL A 60 5.26 -2.47 -12.50
CA VAL A 60 4.33 -3.34 -11.75
C VAL A 60 3.48 -2.44 -10.87
N ARG A 61 2.15 -2.58 -10.96
CA ARG A 61 1.18 -1.73 -10.26
C ARG A 61 0.38 -2.55 -9.25
N CYS A 62 0.22 -2.01 -8.05
CA CYS A 62 -0.66 -2.51 -6.99
C CYS A 62 -1.60 -1.37 -6.57
N ASP A 63 -2.87 -1.68 -6.33
CA ASP A 63 -3.82 -0.81 -5.63
C ASP A 63 -3.63 -0.89 -4.11
N LEU A 64 -4.05 0.17 -3.42
CA LEU A 64 -4.02 0.27 -1.96
C LEU A 64 -5.40 0.45 -1.35
N ASP A 65 -6.39 0.92 -2.13
CA ASP A 65 -7.70 1.29 -1.62
C ASP A 65 -8.61 0.11 -1.31
N ALA A 66 -9.38 0.28 -0.25
CA ALA A 66 -10.47 -0.59 0.13
C ALA A 66 -11.83 -0.06 -0.38
N LEU A 67 -12.90 -0.78 -0.03
CA LEU A 67 -14.28 -0.43 -0.37
C LEU A 67 -15.06 0.00 0.88
N PRO A 68 -16.03 0.92 0.76
CA PRO A 68 -16.89 1.34 1.86
C PRO A 68 -18.00 0.31 2.13
N ILE A 69 -17.60 -0.88 2.59
CA ILE A 69 -18.50 -2.02 2.83
C ILE A 69 -18.20 -2.60 4.19
N GLN A 70 -19.26 -2.91 4.95
CA GLN A 70 -19.13 -3.64 6.21
C GLN A 70 -18.67 -5.08 5.95
N GLU A 71 -17.51 -5.45 6.47
CA GLU A 71 -17.06 -6.83 6.48
C GLU A 71 -17.95 -7.68 7.41
N ILE A 72 -18.38 -8.84 6.92
CA ILE A 72 -19.23 -9.81 7.66
C ILE A 72 -18.48 -11.10 8.03
N ASN A 73 -17.17 -11.11 7.82
CA ASN A 73 -16.32 -12.25 8.09
C ASN A 73 -16.07 -12.37 9.61
N THR A 74 -15.60 -13.54 10.05
CA THR A 74 -15.33 -13.83 11.47
C THR A 74 -13.88 -14.24 11.73
N VAL A 75 -12.98 -13.84 10.83
CA VAL A 75 -11.54 -14.15 10.94
C VAL A 75 -10.84 -13.18 11.88
N ASP A 76 -9.74 -13.62 12.51
CA ASP A 76 -9.00 -12.82 13.50
C ASP A 76 -8.39 -11.52 12.95
N TYR A 77 -8.42 -11.33 11.63
CA TYR A 77 -7.89 -10.16 10.93
C TYR A 77 -8.99 -9.35 10.22
N CYS A 78 -10.25 -9.41 10.66
CA CYS A 78 -11.30 -8.56 10.14
C CYS A 78 -10.95 -7.07 10.24
N SER A 79 -11.47 -6.30 9.29
CA SER A 79 -11.42 -4.84 9.22
C SER A 79 -11.87 -4.22 10.54
N VAL A 80 -11.04 -3.35 11.12
CA VAL A 80 -11.33 -2.67 12.40
C VAL A 80 -11.85 -1.25 12.22
N ASN A 81 -11.66 -0.66 11.04
CA ASN A 81 -12.15 0.67 10.67
C ASN A 81 -13.10 0.55 9.46
N SER A 82 -14.12 1.40 9.39
CA SER A 82 -15.15 1.42 8.34
C SER A 82 -15.42 2.83 7.86
#